data_AF-A0A5C3MI18-F1
#
_entry.id   AF-A0A5C3MI18-F1
#
_cell.length_a   1.000
_cell.length_b   1.000
_cell.length_c   1.000
_cell.angle_alpha   90.00
_cell.angle_beta   90.00
_cell.angle_gamma   90.00
#
_symmetry.space_group_name_H-M   'P 1'
#
loop_
_entity.id
_entity.type
_entity.pdbx_description
1 polymer ?
#
loop_
_entity_poly.entity_id
_entity_poly.type
_entity_poly.pdbx_seq_one_letter_code
_entity_poly.pdbx_strand_id
1 'polypeptide(L)'
;MDVCWLRYLVDVAAPYNAPGVYSNLLEALRQTCGPVFLTVFHLYEPSSEQSFFVNRSLLPRRLASILSEPSTSISDSESDAISFVLLSKDGSPSQLLSSPASLPPIVKFLAALSPSLAPSISLPPYMTQETAVPLAALLLDYPIAYVPCSPEQANFLSNVPLDVYECRLALELEPGSEQEHTLMKFSCPCAISEVDTELVPQRMQERLRRNFELRMKTLGPSENRMPRVRVLHSTKTMDRVAL
;
A
#
# COMPACT_ATOMS: atom_id res chain seq x y z
N MET A 1 -21.63 -9.38 -2.16
CA MET A 1 -20.81 -9.03 -0.99
C MET A 1 -19.45 -8.61 -1.53
N ASP A 2 -19.14 -7.32 -1.50
CA ASP A 2 -17.87 -6.81 -1.98
C ASP A 2 -16.81 -7.03 -0.90
N VAL A 3 -15.86 -7.92 -1.17
CA VAL A 3 -14.78 -8.22 -0.23
C VAL A 3 -13.71 -7.15 -0.33
N CYS A 4 -13.39 -6.53 0.82
CA CYS A 4 -12.65 -5.28 0.94
C CYS A 4 -11.18 -5.46 1.36
N TRP A 5 -10.52 -6.53 0.93
CA TRP A 5 -9.09 -6.74 1.25
C TRP A 5 -8.16 -5.96 0.31
N LEU A 6 -7.06 -5.50 0.91
CA LEU A 6 -6.36 -4.25 0.60
C LEU A 6 -5.06 -4.41 -0.17
N ARG A 7 -4.88 -5.55 -0.84
CA ARG A 7 -3.68 -5.84 -1.62
C ARG A 7 -2.51 -6.26 -0.72
N TYR A 8 -1.74 -7.22 -1.19
CA TYR A 8 -0.66 -7.84 -0.42
C TYR A 8 0.59 -7.92 -1.30
N LEU A 9 1.72 -7.48 -0.75
CA LEU A 9 3.04 -7.79 -1.30
C LEU A 9 3.40 -9.22 -0.90
N VAL A 10 3.83 -10.03 -1.87
CA VAL A 10 4.35 -11.36 -1.59
C VAL A 10 5.87 -11.27 -1.45
N ASP A 11 6.34 -11.02 -0.22
CA ASP A 11 7.76 -10.78 0.07
C ASP A 11 8.55 -12.08 0.34
N VAL A 12 7.86 -13.19 0.63
CA VAL A 12 8.51 -14.45 1.08
C VAL A 12 8.80 -15.42 -0.06
N ALA A 13 8.18 -15.24 -1.23
CA ALA A 13 8.29 -16.17 -2.35
C ALA A 13 8.37 -15.45 -3.70
N ALA A 14 9.52 -15.60 -4.37
CA ALA A 14 9.73 -15.21 -5.76
C ALA A 14 9.89 -16.48 -6.62
N PRO A 15 8.80 -17.10 -7.11
CA PRO A 15 8.90 -18.25 -7.99
C PRO A 15 9.52 -17.86 -9.33
N TYR A 16 10.32 -18.76 -9.93
CA TYR A 16 10.96 -18.56 -11.24
C TYR A 16 9.98 -18.17 -12.37
N ASN A 17 8.70 -18.57 -12.24
CA ASN A 17 7.61 -18.12 -13.11
C ASN A 17 6.46 -17.57 -12.26
N ALA A 18 6.70 -16.46 -11.55
CA ALA A 18 5.70 -15.82 -10.69
C ALA A 18 4.35 -15.61 -11.40
N PRO A 19 4.28 -15.07 -12.63
CA PRO A 19 3.00 -14.94 -13.34
C PRO A 19 2.24 -16.26 -13.50
N GLY A 20 2.92 -17.36 -13.86
CA GLY A 20 2.27 -18.66 -14.03
C GLY A 20 1.83 -19.28 -12.71
N VAL A 21 2.70 -19.26 -11.70
CA VAL A 21 2.41 -19.82 -10.37
C VAL A 21 1.24 -19.10 -9.71
N TYR A 22 1.25 -17.77 -9.69
CA TYR A 22 0.17 -17.00 -9.07
C TYR A 22 -1.12 -16.99 -9.88
N SER A 23 -1.05 -17.17 -11.21
CA SER A 23 -2.26 -17.43 -12.02
C SER A 23 -2.96 -18.71 -11.59
N ASN A 24 -2.21 -19.81 -11.52
CA ASN A 24 -2.75 -21.12 -11.13
C ASN A 24 -3.31 -21.10 -9.70
N LEU A 25 -2.63 -20.42 -8.77
CA LEU A 25 -3.11 -20.22 -7.41
C LEU A 25 -4.45 -19.49 -7.37
N LEU A 26 -4.56 -18.36 -8.08
CA LEU A 26 -5.80 -17.57 -8.11
C LEU A 26 -6.95 -18.36 -8.75
N GLU A 27 -6.68 -19.13 -9.81
CA GLU A 27 -7.68 -20.01 -10.41
C GLU A 27 -8.16 -21.09 -9.43
N ALA A 28 -7.24 -21.75 -8.71
CA ALA A 28 -7.59 -22.73 -7.68
C ALA A 28 -8.40 -22.10 -6.54
N LEU A 29 -8.04 -20.90 -6.08
CA LEU A 29 -8.77 -20.17 -5.05
C LEU A 29 -10.17 -19.74 -5.52
N ARG A 30 -10.32 -19.32 -6.78
CA ARG A 30 -11.63 -18.99 -7.37
C ARG A 30 -12.53 -20.21 -7.46
N GLN A 31 -11.98 -21.38 -7.76
CA GLN A 31 -12.73 -22.64 -7.82
C GLN A 31 -13.15 -23.13 -6.42
N THR A 32 -12.27 -23.02 -5.43
CA THR A 32 -12.48 -23.58 -4.09
C THR A 32 -13.19 -22.64 -3.12
N CYS A 33 -12.87 -21.34 -3.16
CA CYS A 33 -13.41 -20.32 -2.25
C CYS A 33 -14.44 -19.39 -2.91
N GLY A 34 -14.73 -19.60 -4.21
CA GLY A 34 -15.82 -18.95 -4.92
C GLY A 34 -15.56 -17.47 -5.28
N PRO A 35 -16.62 -16.63 -5.30
CA PRO A 35 -16.58 -15.32 -5.95
C PRO A 35 -15.68 -14.28 -5.27
N VAL A 36 -15.25 -14.54 -4.02
CA VAL A 36 -14.39 -13.65 -3.24
C VAL A 36 -13.06 -13.35 -3.95
N PHE A 37 -12.51 -14.31 -4.69
CA PHE A 37 -11.24 -14.16 -5.41
C PHE A 37 -11.41 -13.73 -6.87
N LEU A 38 -12.64 -13.48 -7.35
CA LEU A 38 -12.86 -12.96 -8.70
C LEU A 38 -12.41 -11.49 -8.84
N THR A 39 -12.42 -10.76 -7.74
CA THR A 39 -11.97 -9.36 -7.68
C THR A 39 -10.47 -9.24 -7.43
N VAL A 40 -9.77 -10.34 -7.12
CA VAL A 40 -8.32 -10.33 -6.89
C VAL A 40 -7.59 -10.81 -8.13
N PHE A 41 -6.55 -10.09 -8.53
CA PHE A 41 -5.62 -10.50 -9.58
C PHE A 41 -4.18 -10.28 -9.13
N HIS A 42 -3.25 -10.94 -9.80
CA HIS A 42 -1.83 -10.80 -9.57
C HIS A 42 -1.25 -9.73 -10.51
N LEU A 43 -0.46 -8.82 -9.97
CA LEU A 43 0.30 -7.83 -10.72
C LEU A 43 1.79 -8.08 -10.49
N TYR A 44 2.53 -8.31 -11.56
CA TYR A 44 3.96 -8.62 -11.54
C TYR A 44 4.78 -7.44 -12.04
N GLU A 45 5.77 -6.99 -11.25
CA GLU A 45 6.78 -6.01 -11.67
C GLU A 45 8.06 -6.77 -12.05
N PRO A 46 8.39 -6.90 -13.34
CA PRO A 46 9.47 -7.77 -13.79
C PRO A 46 10.88 -7.24 -13.47
N SER A 47 11.06 -5.95 -13.21
CA SER A 47 12.40 -5.34 -13.04
C SER A 47 12.99 -5.63 -11.65
N SER A 48 12.14 -5.70 -10.63
CA SER A 48 12.46 -6.04 -9.25
C SER A 48 11.96 -7.43 -8.84
N GLU A 49 11.34 -8.16 -9.78
CA GLU A 49 10.69 -9.46 -9.56
C GLU A 49 9.61 -9.43 -8.46
N GLN A 50 9.03 -8.26 -8.18
CA GLN A 50 8.00 -8.09 -7.16
C GLN A 50 6.62 -8.55 -7.63
N SER A 51 5.86 -9.12 -6.70
CA SER A 51 4.53 -9.67 -6.95
C SER A 51 3.51 -9.07 -5.99
N PHE A 52 2.40 -8.56 -6.54
CA PHE A 52 1.33 -7.93 -5.78
C PHE A 52 0.01 -8.65 -6.05
N PHE A 53 -0.76 -8.98 -5.01
CA PHE A 53 -2.17 -9.31 -5.18
C PHE A 53 -2.98 -8.03 -5.10
N VAL A 54 -3.74 -7.69 -6.14
CA VAL A 54 -4.46 -6.44 -6.24
C VAL A 54 -5.97 -6.67 -6.32
N ASN A 55 -6.74 -5.92 -5.54
CA ASN A 55 -8.20 -5.89 -5.63
C ASN A 55 -8.65 -4.96 -6.76
N ARG A 56 -9.20 -5.54 -7.82
CA ARG A 56 -9.67 -4.89 -9.04
C ARG A 56 -10.75 -3.85 -8.75
N SER A 57 -11.67 -4.12 -7.83
CA SER A 57 -12.75 -3.18 -7.50
C SER A 57 -12.26 -1.95 -6.76
N LEU A 58 -11.20 -2.08 -5.97
CA LEU A 58 -10.61 -0.98 -5.20
C LEU A 58 -9.54 -0.20 -5.99
N LEU A 59 -9.03 -0.78 -7.09
CA LEU A 59 -7.97 -0.16 -7.88
C LEU A 59 -8.38 1.19 -8.50
N PRO A 60 -9.51 1.33 -9.22
CA PRO A 60 -9.89 2.58 -9.86
C PRO A 60 -10.00 3.75 -8.90
N ARG A 61 -10.62 3.56 -7.72
CA ARG A 61 -10.74 4.62 -6.69
C ARG A 61 -9.37 5.13 -6.26
N ARG A 62 -8.40 4.23 -6.12
CA ARG A 62 -7.03 4.57 -5.72
C ARG A 62 -6.24 5.23 -6.84
N LEU A 63 -6.43 4.82 -8.09
CA LEU A 63 -5.79 5.46 -9.24
C LEU A 63 -6.36 6.86 -9.50
N ALA A 64 -7.67 7.06 -9.25
CA ALA A 64 -8.33 8.35 -9.43
C ALA A 64 -7.75 9.45 -8.53
N SER A 65 -7.29 9.12 -7.31
CA SER A 65 -6.66 10.12 -6.43
C SER A 65 -5.31 10.62 -6.95
N ILE A 66 -4.66 9.88 -7.84
CA ILE A 66 -3.40 10.28 -8.48
C ILE A 66 -3.64 10.99 -9.81
N LEU A 67 -4.69 10.60 -10.54
CA LEU A 67 -5.03 11.20 -11.84
C LEU A 67 -5.81 12.51 -11.71
N SER A 68 -6.48 12.74 -10.59
CA SER A 68 -7.19 13.99 -10.35
C SER A 68 -6.18 15.12 -10.19
N GLU A 69 -6.31 16.16 -11.01
CA GLU A 69 -5.56 17.39 -10.77
C GLU A 69 -5.91 17.93 -9.38
N PRO A 70 -4.96 18.59 -8.68
CA PRO A 70 -5.22 19.20 -7.38
C PRO A 70 -6.27 20.30 -7.55
N SER A 71 -7.55 19.92 -7.45
CA SER A 71 -8.65 20.85 -7.46
C SER A 71 -8.57 21.68 -6.19
N THR A 72 -8.50 23.00 -6.34
CA THR A 72 -8.44 23.99 -5.26
C THR A 72 -9.68 24.03 -4.36
N SER A 73 -10.69 23.19 -4.60
CA SER A 73 -11.84 23.05 -3.73
C SER A 73 -11.48 22.19 -2.52
N ILE A 74 -11.26 22.86 -1.40
CA ILE A 74 -11.20 22.31 -0.04
C ILE A 74 -12.57 21.70 0.26
N SER A 75 -12.80 20.46 -0.16
CA SER A 75 -13.90 19.66 0.38
C SER A 75 -13.34 18.82 1.53
N ASP A 76 -14.03 18.85 2.67
CA ASP A 76 -13.72 18.16 3.95
C ASP A 76 -13.65 16.62 3.88
N SER A 77 -13.53 16.05 2.68
CA SER A 77 -13.11 14.67 2.51
C SER A 77 -11.65 14.55 2.92
N GLU A 78 -11.42 14.31 4.23
CA GLU A 78 -10.17 13.81 4.81
C GLU A 78 -9.49 12.88 3.80
N SER A 79 -8.47 13.40 3.14
CA SER A 79 -8.01 12.84 1.89
C SER A 79 -7.22 11.57 2.17
N ASP A 80 -7.65 10.45 1.58
CA ASP A 80 -6.87 9.21 1.46
C ASP A 80 -5.57 9.42 0.64
N ALA A 81 -5.17 10.65 0.33
CA ALA A 81 -4.00 10.96 -0.48
C ALA A 81 -2.70 10.39 0.11
N ILE A 82 -1.83 9.96 -0.80
CA ILE A 82 -0.46 9.54 -0.51
C ILE A 82 0.42 10.77 -0.50
N SER A 83 1.19 10.95 0.57
CA SER A 83 2.24 11.95 0.62
C SER A 83 3.52 11.36 0.02
N PHE A 84 4.07 12.01 -1.00
CA PHE A 84 5.31 11.58 -1.64
C PHE A 84 6.49 12.31 -1.00
N VAL A 85 7.48 11.55 -0.52
CA VAL A 85 8.67 12.10 0.13
C VAL A 85 9.87 11.90 -0.79
N LEU A 86 10.40 12.99 -1.35
CA LEU A 86 11.64 12.95 -2.11
C LEU A 86 12.81 12.66 -1.18
N LEU A 87 13.63 11.69 -1.55
CA LEU A 87 14.90 11.42 -0.89
C LEU A 87 16.02 12.18 -1.60
N SER A 88 16.95 12.78 -0.86
CA SER A 88 18.18 13.31 -1.44
C SER A 88 19.20 12.20 -1.73
N LYS A 89 20.32 12.57 -2.36
CA LYS A 89 21.39 11.63 -2.76
C LYS A 89 22.01 10.86 -1.60
N ASP A 90 22.02 11.44 -0.40
CA ASP A 90 22.49 10.82 0.83
C ASP A 90 21.43 9.90 1.48
N GLY A 91 20.23 9.83 0.91
CA GLY A 91 19.12 9.03 1.41
C GLY A 91 18.27 9.73 2.48
N SER A 92 18.57 10.97 2.85
CA SER A 92 17.76 11.73 3.81
C SER A 92 16.48 12.27 3.16
N PRO A 93 15.40 12.51 3.93
CA PRO A 93 14.20 13.13 3.39
C PRO A 93 14.46 14.59 3.06
N SER A 94 14.16 14.98 1.83
CA SER A 94 14.42 16.33 1.33
C SER A 94 13.17 17.21 1.36
N GLN A 95 12.07 16.75 0.75
CA GLN A 95 10.84 17.53 0.62
C GLN A 95 9.64 16.66 0.31
N LEU A 96 8.44 17.20 0.57
CA LEU A 96 7.21 16.64 0.04
C LEU A 96 7.05 17.01 -1.43
N LEU A 97 6.65 16.03 -2.25
CA LEU A 97 6.33 16.23 -3.64
C LEU A 97 4.83 16.11 -3.88
N SER A 98 4.38 16.73 -4.96
CA SER A 98 3.22 16.22 -5.69
C SER A 98 3.51 14.82 -6.25
N SER A 99 2.52 14.20 -6.89
CA SER A 99 2.74 12.90 -7.55
C SER A 99 3.97 12.95 -8.49
N PRO A 100 4.90 11.97 -8.39
CA PRO A 100 6.03 11.86 -9.30
C PRO A 100 5.60 11.83 -10.76
N ALA A 101 6.28 12.57 -11.63
CA ALA A 101 5.93 12.68 -13.05
C ALA A 101 5.94 11.33 -13.79
N SER A 102 6.66 10.33 -13.27
CA SER A 102 6.72 8.98 -13.80
C SER A 102 5.52 8.10 -13.46
N LEU A 103 4.73 8.43 -12.43
CA LEU A 103 3.57 7.62 -12.01
C LEU A 103 2.36 7.72 -12.95
N PRO A 104 1.91 8.91 -13.41
CA PRO A 104 0.69 9.04 -14.21
C PRO A 104 0.63 8.12 -15.45
N PRO A 105 1.72 7.93 -16.24
CA PRO A 105 1.71 6.96 -17.34
C PRO A 105 1.39 5.53 -16.89
N ILE A 106 2.01 5.07 -15.81
CA ILE A 106 1.79 3.71 -15.27
C ILE A 106 0.39 3.58 -14.66
N VAL A 107 -0.08 4.61 -13.98
CA VAL A 107 -1.44 4.67 -13.42
C VAL A 107 -2.49 4.61 -14.54
N LYS A 108 -2.27 5.32 -15.66
CA LYS A 108 -3.13 5.23 -16.86
C LYS A 108 -3.11 3.83 -17.47
N PHE A 109 -1.94 3.20 -17.56
CA PHE A 109 -1.80 1.81 -18.00
C PHE A 109 -2.61 0.86 -17.11
N LEU A 110 -2.45 0.94 -15.78
CA LEU A 110 -3.21 0.13 -14.84
C LEU A 110 -4.72 0.38 -14.91
N ALA A 111 -5.15 1.62 -15.09
CA ALA A 111 -6.55 1.96 -15.27
C ALA A 111 -7.13 1.31 -16.54
N ALA A 112 -6.40 1.31 -17.64
CA ALA A 112 -6.79 0.68 -18.89
C ALA A 112 -6.86 -0.86 -18.80
N LEU A 113 -6.11 -1.47 -17.86
CA LEU A 113 -6.12 -2.91 -17.60
C LEU A 113 -7.16 -3.37 -16.59
N SER A 114 -7.79 -2.44 -15.85
CA SER A 114 -8.84 -2.77 -14.88
C SER A 114 -9.99 -3.64 -15.41
N PRO A 115 -10.46 -3.55 -16.69
CA PRO A 115 -11.49 -4.45 -17.21
C PRO A 115 -10.98 -5.85 -17.59
N SER A 116 -9.67 -6.10 -17.59
CA SER A 116 -9.12 -7.41 -17.96
C SER A 116 -9.51 -8.47 -16.94
N LEU A 117 -9.95 -9.64 -17.42
CA LEU A 117 -10.27 -10.81 -16.59
C LEU A 117 -9.03 -11.69 -16.28
N ALA A 118 -7.86 -11.34 -16.83
CA ALA A 118 -6.65 -12.11 -16.62
C ALA A 118 -6.35 -12.29 -15.12
N PRO A 119 -5.99 -13.52 -14.67
CA PRO A 119 -5.60 -13.76 -13.28
C PRO A 119 -4.28 -13.09 -12.93
N SER A 120 -3.40 -12.88 -13.91
CA SER A 120 -2.08 -12.28 -13.73
C SER A 120 -1.79 -11.29 -14.85
N ILE A 121 -1.16 -10.17 -14.49
CA ILE A 121 -0.82 -9.06 -15.37
C ILE A 121 0.63 -8.66 -15.08
N SER A 122 1.43 -8.43 -16.10
CA SER A 122 2.78 -7.90 -15.95
C SER A 122 2.82 -6.40 -16.25
N LEU A 123 3.53 -5.66 -15.40
CA LEU A 123 3.89 -4.27 -15.64
C LEU A 123 4.92 -4.16 -16.77
N PRO A 124 5.05 -2.97 -17.40
CA PRO A 124 6.09 -2.73 -18.37
C PRO A 124 7.48 -3.01 -17.78
N PRO A 125 8.41 -3.62 -18.54
CA PRO A 125 9.76 -3.85 -18.08
C PRO A 125 10.56 -2.54 -17.96
N TYR A 126 11.69 -2.61 -17.27
CA TYR A 126 12.65 -1.51 -17.09
C TYR A 126 12.10 -0.33 -16.28
N MET A 127 11.28 -0.62 -15.27
CA MET A 127 10.79 0.40 -14.36
C MET A 127 11.92 0.79 -13.38
N THR A 128 12.23 2.09 -13.29
CA THR A 128 13.21 2.59 -12.33
C THR A 128 12.65 2.59 -10.92
N GLN A 129 13.51 2.59 -9.90
CA GLN A 129 13.09 2.66 -8.50
C GLN A 129 12.28 3.94 -8.18
N GLU A 130 12.56 5.04 -8.89
CA GLU A 130 11.82 6.30 -8.81
C GLU A 130 10.32 6.15 -9.16
N THR A 131 9.99 5.08 -9.88
CA THR A 131 8.61 4.74 -10.27
C THR A 131 8.10 3.52 -9.49
N ALA A 132 8.92 2.47 -9.39
CA ALA A 132 8.55 1.21 -8.75
C ALA A 132 8.26 1.35 -7.26
N VAL A 133 9.11 2.08 -6.51
CA VAL A 133 8.92 2.29 -5.06
C VAL A 133 7.62 3.04 -4.76
N PRO A 134 7.34 4.22 -5.36
CA PRO A 134 6.09 4.91 -5.08
C PRO A 134 4.87 4.19 -5.67
N LEU A 135 5.02 3.43 -6.76
CA LEU A 135 3.96 2.56 -7.26
C LEU A 135 3.65 1.45 -6.26
N ALA A 136 4.65 0.81 -5.67
CA ALA A 136 4.47 -0.22 -4.65
C ALA A 136 3.73 0.35 -3.44
N ALA A 137 4.11 1.54 -2.95
CA ALA A 137 3.38 2.23 -1.88
C ALA A 137 1.92 2.53 -2.25
N LEU A 138 1.66 3.00 -3.48
CA LEU A 138 0.31 3.19 -4.01
C LEU A 138 -0.48 1.88 -4.07
N LEU A 139 0.19 0.80 -4.47
CA LEU A 139 -0.35 -0.54 -4.53
C LEU A 139 -0.60 -1.12 -3.14
N LEU A 140 0.18 -0.80 -2.12
CA LEU A 140 0.01 -1.33 -0.76
C LEU A 140 -0.86 -0.45 0.14
N ASP A 141 -1.46 0.60 -0.45
CA ASP A 141 -2.28 1.57 0.28
C ASP A 141 -1.51 2.28 1.40
N TYR A 142 -0.19 2.43 1.22
CA TYR A 142 0.62 3.16 2.17
C TYR A 142 0.25 4.65 2.11
N PRO A 143 0.12 5.32 3.27
CA PRO A 143 -0.17 6.74 3.32
C PRO A 143 0.99 7.60 2.83
N ILE A 144 2.19 7.03 2.77
CA ILE A 144 3.44 7.71 2.42
C ILE A 144 4.19 6.83 1.43
N ALA A 145 4.77 7.49 0.42
CA ALA A 145 5.58 6.86 -0.60
C ALA A 145 6.93 7.58 -0.69
N TYR A 146 8.02 6.85 -0.57
CA TYR A 146 9.35 7.40 -0.82
C TYR A 146 9.61 7.47 -2.32
N VAL A 147 10.29 8.54 -2.73
CA VAL A 147 10.68 8.78 -4.12
C VAL A 147 12.20 8.92 -4.13
N PRO A 148 12.93 7.88 -4.58
CA PRO A 148 14.36 8.00 -4.84
C PRO A 148 14.67 9.18 -5.78
N CYS A 149 15.82 9.82 -5.65
CA CYS A 149 16.26 10.89 -6.55
C CYS A 149 17.06 10.42 -7.77
N SER A 150 17.38 9.12 -7.82
CA SER A 150 18.06 8.49 -8.95
C SER A 150 17.76 7.00 -9.00
N PRO A 151 17.78 6.36 -10.19
CA PRO A 151 17.59 4.91 -10.33
C PRO A 151 18.62 4.06 -9.58
N GLU A 152 19.84 4.56 -9.40
CA GLU A 152 20.97 3.85 -8.78
C GLU A 152 21.09 4.13 -7.27
N GLN A 153 20.10 4.80 -6.67
CA GLN A 153 20.15 5.13 -5.25
C GLN A 153 20.12 3.84 -4.42
N ALA A 154 21.10 3.66 -3.54
CA ALA A 154 21.20 2.49 -2.66
C ALA A 154 21.16 2.86 -1.17
N ASN A 155 21.29 4.16 -0.85
CA ASN A 155 21.23 4.66 0.51
C ASN A 155 19.84 5.24 0.77
N PHE A 156 19.17 4.67 1.76
CA PHE A 156 17.82 5.06 2.15
C PHE A 156 17.76 5.23 3.66
N LEU A 157 17.49 6.48 4.09
CA LEU A 157 17.11 6.84 5.46
C LEU A 157 18.08 6.34 6.54
N SER A 158 19.37 6.26 6.22
CA SER A 158 20.40 5.82 7.15
C SER A 158 20.52 6.80 8.31
N ASN A 159 20.39 6.30 9.54
CA ASN A 159 20.46 7.10 10.77
C ASN A 159 19.40 8.22 10.85
N VAL A 160 18.32 8.11 10.08
CA VAL A 160 17.18 9.04 10.15
C VAL A 160 16.17 8.51 11.19
N PRO A 161 15.67 9.34 12.12
CA PRO A 161 14.59 8.94 13.02
C PRO A 161 13.28 8.77 12.23
N LEU A 162 12.64 7.62 12.41
CA LEU A 162 11.42 7.25 11.70
C LEU A 162 10.29 6.97 12.68
N ASP A 163 9.12 7.52 12.39
CA ASP A 163 7.86 7.08 12.97
C ASP A 163 7.42 5.80 12.28
N VAL A 164 7.38 4.70 13.02
CA VAL A 164 6.98 3.38 12.56
C VAL A 164 5.57 3.10 13.02
N TYR A 165 4.68 2.83 12.06
CA TYR A 165 3.29 2.51 12.31
C TYR A 165 3.04 1.04 12.04
N GLU A 166 2.33 0.38 12.96
CA GLU A 166 1.94 -1.02 12.82
C GLU A 166 0.43 -1.13 13.03
N CYS A 167 -0.28 -1.45 11.95
CA CYS A 167 -1.72 -1.68 11.96
C CYS A 167 -1.97 -3.16 12.20
N ARG A 168 -2.62 -3.49 13.32
CA ARG A 168 -2.96 -4.86 13.72
C ARG A 168 -4.46 -5.06 13.76
N LEU A 169 -4.87 -6.24 13.32
CA LEU A 169 -6.20 -6.77 13.50
C LEU A 169 -6.22 -7.68 14.71
N ALA A 170 -6.99 -7.32 15.72
CA ALA A 170 -7.23 -8.16 16.88
C ALA A 170 -8.55 -8.92 16.70
N LEU A 171 -8.46 -10.25 16.75
CA LEU A 171 -9.57 -11.18 16.63
C LEU A 171 -9.66 -11.97 17.94
N GLU A 172 -10.81 -11.92 18.60
CA GLU A 172 -11.08 -12.78 19.75
C GLU A 172 -11.69 -14.08 19.24
N LEU A 173 -10.89 -15.16 19.17
CA LEU A 173 -11.35 -16.46 18.67
C LEU A 173 -12.01 -17.28 19.76
N GLU A 174 -11.49 -17.22 20.98
CA GLU A 174 -12.09 -17.80 22.21
C GLU A 174 -12.22 -16.71 23.27
N PRO A 175 -13.16 -16.82 24.23
CA PRO A 175 -13.28 -15.86 25.32
C PRO A 175 -11.93 -15.68 26.04
N GLY A 176 -11.37 -14.47 25.98
CA GLY A 176 -10.07 -14.16 26.60
C GLY A 176 -8.83 -14.55 25.77
N SER A 177 -8.97 -15.09 24.55
CA SER A 177 -7.86 -15.26 23.62
C SER A 177 -7.92 -14.22 22.50
N GLU A 178 -7.02 -13.24 22.56
CA GLU A 178 -6.88 -12.23 21.52
C GLU A 178 -5.73 -12.64 20.59
N GLN A 179 -6.07 -12.99 19.35
CA GLN A 179 -5.08 -13.21 18.30
C GLN A 179 -4.88 -11.93 17.51
N GLU A 180 -3.65 -11.45 17.42
CA GLU A 180 -3.29 -10.28 16.61
C GLU A 180 -2.68 -10.71 15.27
N HIS A 181 -3.07 -10.03 14.21
CA HIS A 181 -2.48 -10.17 12.87
C HIS A 181 -2.05 -8.80 12.34
N THR A 182 -0.79 -8.66 11.93
CA THR A 182 -0.30 -7.41 11.36
C THR A 182 -0.82 -7.26 9.93
N LEU A 183 -1.65 -6.25 9.70
CA LEU A 183 -2.22 -5.93 8.39
C LEU A 183 -1.25 -5.11 7.54
N MET A 184 -0.59 -4.15 8.17
CA MET A 184 0.28 -3.19 7.50
C MET A 184 1.34 -2.68 8.47
N LYS A 185 2.57 -2.53 7.97
CA LYS A 185 3.66 -1.91 8.70
C LYS A 185 4.47 -1.03 7.76
N PHE A 186 4.61 0.24 8.11
CA PHE A 186 5.38 1.19 7.32
C PHE A 186 6.06 2.20 8.26
N SER A 187 6.96 2.99 7.70
CA SER A 187 7.65 4.05 8.43
C SER A 187 7.63 5.35 7.64
N CYS A 188 7.71 6.47 8.34
CA CYS A 188 7.97 7.78 7.76
C CYS A 188 9.00 8.57 8.57
N PRO A 189 9.75 9.49 7.96
CA PRO A 189 10.72 10.30 8.70
C PRO A 189 10.01 11.25 9.66
N CYS A 190 10.46 11.30 10.92
CA CYS A 190 9.81 12.13 11.94
C CYS A 190 9.72 13.61 11.54
N ALA A 191 10.77 14.12 10.88
CA ALA A 191 10.86 15.49 10.41
C ALA A 191 9.75 15.88 9.40
N ILE A 192 9.10 14.91 8.74
CA ILE A 192 8.03 15.22 7.78
C ILE A 192 6.79 15.80 8.45
N SER A 193 6.57 15.48 9.74
CA SER A 193 5.44 15.99 10.53
C SER A 193 5.55 17.49 10.82
N GLU A 194 6.75 18.06 10.68
CA GLU A 194 6.99 19.51 10.80
C GLU A 194 6.50 20.25 9.55
N VAL A 195 6.44 19.57 8.40
CA VAL A 195 6.06 20.14 7.10
C VAL A 195 4.57 19.91 6.81
N ASP A 196 4.03 18.75 7.18
CA ASP A 196 2.63 18.38 6.96
C ASP A 196 1.98 17.88 8.26
N THR A 197 1.03 18.68 8.76
CA THR A 197 0.32 18.39 10.00
C THR A 197 -0.51 17.11 9.94
N GLU A 198 -0.90 16.64 8.75
CA GLU A 198 -1.62 15.37 8.58
C GLU A 198 -0.73 14.16 8.85
N LEU A 199 0.60 14.34 8.81
CA LEU A 199 1.59 13.29 9.08
C LEU A 199 2.05 13.24 10.53
N VAL A 200 1.51 14.10 11.40
CA VAL A 200 1.72 14.02 12.85
C VAL A 200 1.21 12.67 13.37
N PRO A 201 1.95 11.97 14.26
CA PRO A 201 1.61 10.61 14.66
C PRO A 201 0.17 10.38 15.11
N GLN A 202 -0.40 11.30 15.88
CA GLN A 202 -1.78 11.19 16.33
C GLN A 202 -2.78 11.21 15.16
N ARG A 203 -2.63 12.16 14.23
CA ARG A 203 -3.52 12.26 13.05
C ARG A 203 -3.34 11.06 12.12
N MET A 204 -2.10 10.61 11.93
CA MET A 204 -1.81 9.40 11.17
C MET A 204 -2.49 8.17 11.79
N GLN A 205 -2.40 7.98 13.11
CA GLN A 205 -3.07 6.88 13.81
C GLN A 205 -4.59 6.93 13.68
N GLU A 206 -5.18 8.12 13.82
CA GLU A 206 -6.62 8.34 13.66
C GLU A 206 -7.07 8.03 12.23
N ARG A 207 -6.37 8.55 11.22
CA ARG A 207 -6.63 8.29 9.79
C ARG A 207 -6.55 6.80 9.47
N LEU A 208 -5.47 6.13 9.88
CA LEU A 208 -5.29 4.70 9.67
C LEU A 208 -6.40 3.89 10.34
N ARG A 209 -6.72 4.19 11.61
CA ARG A 209 -7.79 3.52 12.36
C ARG A 209 -9.13 3.68 11.64
N ARG A 210 -9.51 4.90 11.28
CA ARG A 210 -10.74 5.21 10.53
C ARG A 210 -10.81 4.42 9.22
N ASN A 211 -9.72 4.42 8.44
CA ASN A 211 -9.67 3.76 7.15
C ASN A 211 -9.86 2.24 7.26
N PHE A 212 -9.18 1.60 8.21
CA PHE A 212 -9.36 0.17 8.44
C PHE A 212 -10.72 -0.15 9.04
N GLU A 213 -11.22 0.62 10.02
CA GLU A 213 -12.55 0.42 10.61
C GLU A 213 -13.68 0.52 9.57
N LEU A 214 -13.60 1.49 8.66
CA LEU A 214 -14.55 1.62 7.55
C LEU A 214 -14.56 0.36 6.66
N ARG A 215 -13.39 -0.24 6.43
CA ARG A 215 -13.27 -1.51 5.68
C ARG A 215 -13.83 -2.68 6.47
N MET A 216 -13.57 -2.74 7.78
CA MET A 216 -14.11 -3.80 8.64
C MET A 216 -15.64 -3.78 8.69
N LYS A 217 -16.27 -2.60 8.67
CA LYS A 217 -17.74 -2.47 8.60
C LYS A 217 -18.35 -3.14 7.36
N THR A 218 -17.60 -3.25 6.26
CA THR A 218 -18.08 -3.91 5.03
C THR A 218 -18.14 -5.43 5.12
N LEU A 219 -17.46 -6.04 6.11
CA LEU A 219 -17.47 -7.50 6.32
C LEU A 219 -18.79 -8.00 6.92
N GLY A 220 -19.73 -7.10 7.21
CA GLY A 220 -21.04 -7.42 7.78
C GLY A 220 -20.97 -7.68 9.29
N PRO A 221 -22.13 -7.65 9.97
CA PRO A 221 -22.20 -8.09 11.36
C PRO A 221 -21.96 -9.60 11.41
N SER A 222 -20.73 -10.03 11.71
CA SER A 222 -20.52 -11.39 12.17
C SER A 222 -21.24 -11.52 13.51
N GLU A 223 -22.04 -12.56 13.66
CA GLU A 223 -23.06 -12.66 14.72
C GLU A 223 -22.54 -12.65 16.17
N ASN A 224 -21.24 -12.47 16.45
CA ASN A 224 -20.83 -12.29 17.85
C ASN A 224 -19.50 -11.56 18.14
N ARG A 225 -18.62 -11.25 17.17
CA ARG A 225 -17.32 -10.61 17.50
C ARG A 225 -16.82 -9.71 16.39
N MET A 226 -16.94 -8.40 16.62
CA MET A 226 -16.38 -7.42 15.69
C MET A 226 -14.86 -7.35 15.88
N PRO A 227 -14.06 -7.63 14.83
CA PRO A 227 -12.62 -7.45 14.88
C PRO A 227 -12.26 -6.00 15.28
N ARG A 228 -11.21 -5.85 16.09
CA ARG A 228 -10.71 -4.55 16.54
C ARG A 228 -9.46 -4.17 15.78
N VAL A 229 -9.40 -2.94 15.29
CA VAL A 229 -8.19 -2.40 14.67
C VAL A 229 -7.37 -1.68 15.73
N ARG A 230 -6.09 -2.02 15.84
CA ARG A 230 -5.10 -1.32 16.67
C ARG A 230 -4.04 -0.71 15.78
N VAL A 231 -3.70 0.56 16.02
CA VAL A 231 -2.61 1.24 15.32
C VAL A 231 -1.56 1.62 16.34
N LEU A 232 -0.43 0.92 16.31
CA LEU A 232 0.71 1.16 17.17
C LEU A 232 1.65 2.17 16.49
N HIS A 233 2.25 3.05 17.27
CA HIS A 233 3.27 3.99 16.85
C HIS A 233 4.52 3.82 17.72
N SER A 234 5.68 3.91 17.10
CA SER A 234 6.97 3.94 17.78
C SER A 234 7.97 4.72 16.95
N THR A 235 8.97 5.35 17.58
CA THR A 235 10.07 5.99 16.86
C THR A 235 11.28 5.07 16.84
N LYS A 236 11.91 4.90 15.67
CA LYS A 236 13.10 4.05 15.48
C LYS A 236 14.12 4.74 14.59
N THR A 237 15.38 4.56 14.92
CA THR A 237 16.52 4.92 14.05
C THR A 237 17.20 3.63 13.63
N MET A 238 17.46 3.47 12.33
CA MET A 238 18.06 2.26 11.76
C MET A 238 19.28 2.63 10.92
N ASP A 239 20.26 1.74 10.87
CA ASP A 239 21.44 1.93 10.03
C ASP A 239 21.07 1.96 8.55
N ARG A 240 20.07 1.16 8.16
CA ARG A 240 19.52 1.08 6.80
C ARG A 240 18.03 0.75 6.82
N VAL A 241 17.32 1.28 5.83
CA VAL A 241 15.92 0.92 5.53
C VAL A 241 15.88 0.27 4.15
N ALA A 242 15.17 -0.85 4.04
CA ALA A 242 14.85 -1.43 2.73
C ALA A 242 13.60 -0.74 2.18
N LEU A 243 13.67 -0.29 0.92
CA LEU A 243 12.58 0.31 0.17
C LEU A 243 12.18 -0.58 -1.01
#